data_AF-A0A497QYN1-F1
#
_entry.id   AF-A0A497QYN1-F1
#
_cell.length_a   1.000
_cell.length_b   1.000
_cell.length_c   1.000
_cell.angle_alpha   90.00
_cell.angle_beta   90.00
_cell.angle_gamma   90.00
#
_symmetry.space_group_name_H-M   'P 1'
#
loop_
_entity.id
_entity.type
_entity.pdbx_description
1 polymer ?
#
loop_
_entity_poly.entity_id
_entity_poly.type
_entity_poly.pdbx_seq_one_letter_code
_entity_poly.pdbx_strand_id
1 'polypeptide(L)'
;DDGEEVNLYSTNPLDQDSDNDLLVDYEEVITYNTDPNDPDTDNDSLGDYWEATEGTNPLVNDTYLDYDNDGLTNLQEMNLGTKPKVADTDGDSMDDGWEVSNGLDPLDASDAELDNDSDGLTNADEFAANTNPNLADTDSDGMDDKWEVDNGTDPLVDDADADPDEDTLTNIEEMTVGTDPLDSDTDRDTLLDGVEVHTYGTNPLDPDTDHDGVRDDVEILKGTDPLDPNSNPQQRNRLIYTSIGSSVAGGILVLVAVFFAVYWLRQPEQKMFRYLAHLRSKGVKKVTLKEVAVYLDKRLTRGDIKKLINQFGEAKGYKLEDNKILLEEPQKK
;
A
#
# COMPACT_ATOMS: atom_id res chain seq x y z
N ASP A 1 29.77 -0.90 -63.66
CA ASP A 1 29.94 -0.39 -65.03
C ASP A 1 28.54 -0.08 -65.50
N ASP A 2 28.24 1.21 -65.59
CA ASP A 2 26.95 1.81 -65.94
C ASP A 2 26.35 1.24 -67.26
N GLY A 3 27.20 0.63 -68.10
CA GLY A 3 26.76 -0.01 -69.34
C GLY A 3 25.81 -1.22 -69.22
N GLU A 4 25.76 -1.95 -68.08
CA GLU A 4 24.75 -3.01 -67.90
C GLU A 4 23.37 -2.46 -67.49
N GLU A 5 23.37 -1.35 -66.76
CA GLU A 5 22.19 -0.71 -66.16
C GLU A 5 21.33 -0.02 -67.22
N VAL A 6 21.95 0.81 -68.06
CA VAL A 6 21.30 1.49 -69.21
C VAL A 6 20.61 0.53 -70.16
N ASN A 7 21.16 -0.67 -70.35
CA ASN A 7 20.62 -1.67 -71.28
C ASN A 7 19.49 -2.52 -70.67
N LEU A 8 19.44 -2.65 -69.33
CA LEU A 8 18.49 -3.50 -68.61
C LEU A 8 17.34 -2.68 -68.01
N TYR A 9 17.65 -1.52 -67.43
CA TYR A 9 16.74 -0.64 -66.68
C TYR A 9 16.42 0.66 -67.42
N SER A 10 17.02 0.91 -68.59
CA SER A 10 16.76 2.11 -69.40
C SER A 10 17.08 3.45 -68.71
N THR A 11 17.95 3.43 -67.69
CA THR A 11 18.48 4.61 -67.01
C THR A 11 19.30 5.48 -67.96
N ASN A 12 19.45 6.76 -67.61
CA ASN A 12 20.23 7.70 -68.40
C ASN A 12 21.69 7.65 -67.92
N PRO A 13 22.68 7.23 -68.73
CA PRO A 13 24.09 7.14 -68.31
C PRO A 13 24.79 8.47 -67.96
N LEU A 14 24.07 9.59 -68.10
CA LEU A 14 24.53 10.93 -67.72
C LEU A 14 23.80 11.47 -66.49
N ASP A 15 22.75 10.78 -66.05
CA ASP A 15 22.14 10.91 -64.74
C ASP A 15 22.71 9.82 -63.85
N GLN A 16 22.87 10.08 -62.56
CA GLN A 16 23.35 9.05 -61.63
C GLN A 16 22.28 8.60 -60.65
N ASP A 17 21.11 9.22 -60.73
CA ASP A 17 19.94 9.10 -59.85
C ASP A 17 18.75 9.44 -60.75
N SER A 18 18.19 8.42 -61.38
CA SER A 18 17.28 8.53 -62.52
C SER A 18 15.86 8.92 -62.09
N ASP A 19 15.45 8.60 -60.87
CA ASP A 19 14.15 9.00 -60.29
C ASP A 19 14.22 10.15 -59.27
N ASN A 20 15.42 10.58 -58.88
CA ASN A 20 15.70 11.68 -57.97
C ASN A 20 15.29 11.40 -56.52
N ASP A 21 15.39 10.15 -56.07
CA ASP A 21 15.07 9.73 -54.70
C ASP A 21 16.26 9.85 -53.73
N LEU A 22 17.46 10.18 -54.25
CA LEU A 22 18.77 10.29 -53.56
C LEU A 22 19.57 8.98 -53.43
N LEU A 23 19.05 7.84 -53.89
CA LEU A 23 19.86 6.67 -54.20
C LEU A 23 20.45 6.82 -55.61
N VAL A 24 21.67 6.30 -55.78
CA VAL A 24 22.29 6.29 -57.11
C VAL A 24 21.91 5.01 -57.83
N ASP A 25 21.62 5.08 -59.13
CA ASP A 25 21.13 3.96 -59.95
C ASP A 25 21.99 2.68 -59.78
N TYR A 26 23.31 2.87 -59.65
CA TYR A 26 24.25 1.77 -59.43
C TYR A 26 24.03 1.06 -58.09
N GLU A 27 23.76 1.80 -57.00
CA GLU A 27 23.51 1.24 -55.67
C GLU A 27 22.14 0.57 -55.61
N GLU A 28 21.14 1.16 -56.24
CA GLU A 28 19.82 0.57 -56.38
C GLU A 28 19.88 -0.79 -57.04
N VAL A 29 20.53 -0.91 -58.21
CA VAL A 29 20.58 -2.20 -58.92
C VAL A 29 21.48 -3.23 -58.24
N ILE A 30 22.61 -2.82 -57.67
CA ILE A 30 23.63 -3.75 -57.17
C ILE A 30 23.50 -4.07 -55.68
N THR A 31 23.03 -3.12 -54.87
CA THR A 31 22.98 -3.23 -53.41
C THR A 31 21.57 -3.51 -52.92
N TYR A 32 20.61 -2.67 -53.31
CA TYR A 32 19.24 -2.70 -52.77
C TYR A 32 18.27 -3.53 -53.63
N ASN A 33 18.63 -3.75 -54.89
CA ASN A 33 17.85 -4.44 -55.92
C ASN A 33 16.49 -3.77 -56.18
N THR A 34 16.43 -2.44 -56.06
CA THR A 34 15.30 -1.55 -56.37
C THR A 34 15.25 -1.17 -57.85
N ASP A 35 14.15 -0.56 -58.31
CA ASP A 35 14.02 -0.03 -59.67
C ASP A 35 14.52 1.43 -59.73
N PRO A 36 15.64 1.71 -60.42
CA PRO A 36 16.23 3.06 -60.47
C PRO A 36 15.39 4.13 -61.20
N ASN A 37 14.16 3.81 -61.58
CA ASN A 37 13.23 4.77 -62.16
C ASN A 37 11.93 4.91 -61.34
N ASP A 38 11.87 4.30 -60.16
CA ASP A 38 10.71 4.31 -59.28
C ASP A 38 11.17 4.60 -57.84
N PRO A 39 10.90 5.80 -57.30
CA PRO A 39 11.44 6.23 -55.99
C PRO A 39 10.82 5.48 -54.78
N ASP A 40 9.94 4.51 -55.04
CA ASP A 40 9.20 3.67 -54.10
C ASP A 40 8.87 2.35 -54.83
N THR A 41 9.84 1.44 -54.88
CA THR A 41 9.83 0.25 -55.74
C THR A 41 8.65 -0.67 -55.43
N ASP A 42 8.24 -0.77 -54.17
CA ASP A 42 7.16 -1.66 -53.75
C ASP A 42 5.80 -0.95 -53.58
N ASN A 43 5.79 0.36 -53.77
CA ASN A 43 4.64 1.26 -53.73
C ASN A 43 3.91 1.22 -52.39
N ASP A 44 4.65 1.17 -51.29
CA ASP A 44 4.11 1.08 -49.94
C ASP A 44 4.00 2.43 -49.22
N SER A 45 4.48 3.52 -49.84
CA SER A 45 4.59 4.90 -49.32
C SER A 45 5.83 5.17 -48.46
N LEU A 46 6.72 4.21 -48.29
CA LEU A 46 8.09 4.40 -47.84
C LEU A 46 8.97 4.48 -49.10
N GLY A 47 9.84 5.48 -49.19
CA GLY A 47 10.69 5.66 -50.38
C GLY A 47 11.97 4.83 -50.27
N ASP A 48 12.46 4.32 -51.39
CA ASP A 48 13.60 3.38 -51.43
C ASP A 48 14.83 3.94 -50.68
N TYR A 49 15.15 5.22 -50.90
CA TYR A 49 16.19 5.91 -50.14
C TYR A 49 15.99 5.87 -48.63
N TRP A 50 14.79 6.23 -48.14
CA TRP A 50 14.52 6.26 -46.71
C TRP A 50 14.64 4.86 -46.12
N GLU A 51 14.05 3.86 -46.78
CA GLU A 51 14.08 2.47 -46.35
C GLU A 51 15.50 1.90 -46.32
N ALA A 52 16.31 2.22 -47.33
CA ALA A 52 17.72 1.86 -47.36
C ALA A 52 18.51 2.50 -46.20
N THR A 53 18.20 3.75 -45.84
CA THR A 53 18.90 4.48 -44.76
C THR A 53 18.49 4.04 -43.36
N GLU A 54 17.19 3.83 -43.11
CA GLU A 54 16.66 3.37 -41.83
C GLU A 54 16.70 1.83 -41.69
N GLY A 55 17.00 1.14 -42.79
CA GLY A 55 17.18 -0.29 -42.85
C GLY A 55 15.88 -1.09 -42.91
N THR A 56 14.75 -0.50 -43.27
CA THR A 56 13.53 -1.23 -43.66
C THR A 56 13.73 -1.88 -45.04
N ASN A 57 12.69 -2.44 -45.66
CA ASN A 57 12.84 -3.27 -46.84
C ASN A 57 12.15 -2.71 -48.09
N PRO A 58 12.91 -2.11 -49.04
CA PRO A 58 12.35 -1.41 -50.21
C PRO A 58 11.73 -2.32 -51.28
N LEU A 59 11.56 -3.60 -50.98
CA LEU A 59 11.01 -4.60 -51.90
C LEU A 59 9.75 -5.27 -51.35
N VAL A 60 9.32 -4.94 -50.14
CA VAL A 60 8.19 -5.57 -49.47
C VAL A 60 7.46 -4.56 -48.60
N ASN A 61 6.17 -4.37 -48.91
CA ASN A 61 5.29 -3.53 -48.11
C ASN A 61 5.39 -3.85 -46.63
N ASP A 62 6.08 -2.99 -45.90
CA ASP A 62 6.36 -3.09 -44.47
C ASP A 62 5.95 -1.84 -43.70
N THR A 63 5.30 -0.88 -44.39
CA THR A 63 4.64 0.34 -43.88
C THR A 63 3.98 0.22 -42.50
N TYR A 64 3.32 -0.90 -42.24
CA TYR A 64 2.53 -1.15 -41.02
C TYR A 64 3.18 -2.13 -40.04
N LEU A 65 4.42 -2.54 -40.33
CA LEU A 65 5.23 -3.27 -39.36
C LEU A 65 5.76 -2.28 -38.32
N ASP A 66 6.01 -2.84 -37.16
CA ASP A 66 6.60 -2.22 -35.99
C ASP A 66 7.79 -3.11 -35.64
N TYR A 67 8.99 -2.63 -35.94
CA TYR A 67 10.19 -3.46 -36.02
C TYR A 67 10.94 -3.56 -34.70
N ASP A 68 10.88 -2.52 -33.86
CA ASP A 68 11.41 -2.50 -32.50
C ASP A 68 10.36 -2.77 -31.42
N ASN A 69 9.06 -2.74 -31.76
CA ASN A 69 7.92 -3.02 -30.89
C ASN A 69 7.67 -1.91 -29.86
N ASP A 70 7.93 -0.66 -30.22
CA ASP A 70 7.70 0.52 -29.39
C ASP A 70 6.24 1.03 -29.50
N GLY A 71 5.47 0.52 -30.47
CA GLY A 71 4.08 0.90 -30.72
C GLY A 71 3.88 1.88 -31.88
N LEU A 72 4.95 2.29 -32.58
CA LEU A 72 4.90 3.03 -33.84
C LEU A 72 5.11 2.08 -35.02
N THR A 73 4.46 2.39 -36.13
CA THR A 73 4.72 1.72 -37.40
C THR A 73 5.81 2.45 -38.17
N ASN A 74 6.52 1.75 -39.06
CA ASN A 74 7.54 2.34 -39.95
C ASN A 74 7.07 3.66 -40.61
N LEU A 75 5.80 3.72 -41.05
CA LEU A 75 5.23 4.94 -41.63
C LEU A 75 5.02 6.06 -40.61
N GLN A 76 4.60 5.74 -39.38
CA GLN A 76 4.50 6.74 -38.32
C GLN A 76 5.87 7.31 -37.99
N GLU A 77 6.87 6.44 -37.88
CA GLU A 77 8.23 6.84 -37.55
C GLU A 77 8.84 7.71 -38.65
N MET A 78 8.65 7.37 -39.92
CA MET A 78 9.04 8.24 -41.04
C MET A 78 8.41 9.64 -40.93
N ASN A 79 7.14 9.73 -40.53
CA ASN A 79 6.44 11.01 -40.40
C ASN A 79 6.86 11.80 -39.15
N LEU A 80 7.30 11.11 -38.10
CA LEU A 80 7.76 11.70 -36.85
C LEU A 80 9.25 12.05 -36.88
N GLY A 81 10.03 11.40 -37.74
CA GLY A 81 11.49 11.51 -37.79
C GLY A 81 12.21 10.59 -36.82
N THR A 82 11.51 9.63 -36.23
CA THR A 82 12.06 8.57 -35.38
C THR A 82 12.60 7.40 -36.22
N LYS A 83 13.22 6.40 -35.57
CA LYS A 83 13.97 5.34 -36.26
C LYS A 83 13.29 3.97 -36.12
N PRO A 84 12.87 3.33 -37.24
CA PRO A 84 12.18 2.03 -37.29
C PRO A 84 12.73 0.82 -36.54
N LYS A 85 13.93 0.91 -35.98
CA LYS A 85 14.60 -0.22 -35.32
C LYS A 85 15.23 0.19 -34.01
N VAL A 86 14.88 1.36 -33.52
CA VAL A 86 15.41 1.95 -32.31
C VAL A 86 14.24 2.53 -31.55
N ALA A 87 13.74 1.74 -30.60
CA ALA A 87 12.58 2.09 -29.79
C ALA A 87 12.74 3.42 -29.03
N ASP A 88 13.97 3.88 -28.78
CA ASP A 88 14.31 5.13 -28.08
C ASP A 88 15.24 5.94 -28.99
N THR A 89 14.68 6.84 -29.78
CA THR A 89 15.39 7.53 -30.87
C THR A 89 16.40 8.55 -30.37
N ASP A 90 16.07 9.27 -29.30
CA ASP A 90 16.88 10.37 -28.76
C ASP A 90 17.76 9.96 -27.56
N GLY A 91 17.52 8.78 -26.99
CA GLY A 91 18.37 8.10 -26.04
C GLY A 91 18.14 8.50 -24.59
N ASP A 92 16.92 8.89 -24.22
CA ASP A 92 16.57 9.30 -22.86
C ASP A 92 15.96 8.20 -21.98
N SER A 93 15.82 7.00 -22.53
CA SER A 93 15.26 5.79 -21.89
C SER A 93 13.73 5.70 -21.89
N MET A 94 13.02 6.58 -22.60
CA MET A 94 11.60 6.41 -22.93
C MET A 94 11.47 5.88 -24.37
N ASP A 95 10.46 5.06 -24.63
CA ASP A 95 10.24 4.53 -25.98
C ASP A 95 9.43 5.55 -26.82
N ASP A 96 9.78 5.78 -28.09
CA ASP A 96 9.21 6.81 -28.98
C ASP A 96 7.68 6.69 -29.06
N GLY A 97 7.17 5.46 -29.19
CA GLY A 97 5.73 5.20 -29.18
C GLY A 97 5.02 5.56 -27.88
N TRP A 98 5.68 5.37 -26.73
CA TRP A 98 5.13 5.79 -25.44
C TRP A 98 5.11 7.32 -25.33
N GLU A 99 6.19 7.99 -25.72
CA GLU A 99 6.30 9.44 -25.72
C GLU A 99 5.21 10.09 -26.58
N VAL A 100 5.05 9.62 -27.81
CA VAL A 100 4.01 10.09 -28.74
C VAL A 100 2.61 9.87 -28.15
N SER A 101 2.38 8.75 -27.48
CA SER A 101 1.08 8.45 -26.86
C SER A 101 0.75 9.36 -25.68
N ASN A 102 1.78 9.85 -24.98
CA ASN A 102 1.68 10.76 -23.84
C ASN A 102 1.90 12.23 -24.19
N GLY A 103 2.10 12.54 -25.47
CA GLY A 103 2.25 13.91 -25.97
C GLY A 103 3.62 14.54 -25.69
N LEU A 104 4.63 13.71 -25.46
CA LEU A 104 6.05 14.07 -25.37
C LEU A 104 6.69 14.09 -26.78
N ASP A 105 7.91 14.60 -26.89
CA ASP A 105 8.64 14.72 -28.16
C ASP A 105 9.75 13.66 -28.25
N PRO A 106 9.59 12.58 -29.06
CA PRO A 106 10.54 11.47 -29.17
C PRO A 106 11.89 11.82 -29.81
N LEU A 107 12.14 13.12 -29.98
CA LEU A 107 13.36 13.71 -30.52
C LEU A 107 13.99 14.74 -29.56
N ASP A 108 13.41 14.94 -28.37
CA ASP A 108 13.88 15.87 -27.34
C ASP A 108 14.06 15.20 -25.96
N ALA A 109 15.17 14.48 -25.83
CA ALA A 109 15.68 13.86 -24.61
C ALA A 109 15.72 14.72 -23.33
N SER A 110 15.43 16.03 -23.41
CA SER A 110 15.34 16.89 -22.24
C SER A 110 13.96 16.90 -21.60
N ASP A 111 12.93 16.38 -22.28
CA ASP A 111 11.58 16.28 -21.72
C ASP A 111 11.43 15.10 -20.74
N ALA A 112 12.27 14.06 -20.81
CA ALA A 112 12.41 13.02 -19.78
C ALA A 112 12.51 13.57 -18.35
N GLU A 113 13.22 14.69 -18.16
CA GLU A 113 13.49 15.29 -16.85
C GLU A 113 12.42 16.32 -16.42
N LEU A 114 11.39 16.52 -17.26
CA LEU A 114 10.26 17.37 -16.91
C LEU A 114 9.25 16.61 -16.06
N ASP A 115 8.49 17.38 -15.28
CA ASP A 115 7.42 16.92 -14.41
C ASP A 115 6.16 17.68 -14.88
N ASN A 116 5.37 17.01 -15.72
CA ASN A 116 4.34 17.64 -16.54
C ASN A 116 3.04 17.91 -15.76
N ASP A 117 2.70 17.06 -14.80
CA ASP A 117 1.54 17.19 -13.92
C ASP A 117 1.86 17.72 -12.52
N SER A 118 3.14 17.88 -12.19
CA SER A 118 3.64 18.47 -10.94
C SER A 118 3.36 17.64 -9.69
N ASP A 119 3.32 16.30 -9.83
CA ASP A 119 3.21 15.36 -8.71
C ASP A 119 4.58 15.08 -8.05
N GLY A 120 5.67 15.34 -8.80
CA GLY A 120 7.05 15.19 -8.37
C GLY A 120 7.79 14.00 -9.00
N LEU A 121 7.15 13.19 -9.85
CA LEU A 121 7.79 12.23 -10.75
C LEU A 121 8.20 12.93 -12.04
N THR A 122 9.36 12.55 -12.59
CA THR A 122 9.73 13.00 -13.94
C THR A 122 9.04 12.13 -14.98
N ASN A 123 8.91 12.59 -16.22
CA ASN A 123 8.34 11.81 -17.32
C ASN A 123 9.05 10.44 -17.48
N ALA A 124 10.37 10.39 -17.25
CA ALA A 124 11.12 9.14 -17.27
C ALA A 124 10.81 8.24 -16.05
N ASP A 125 10.57 8.81 -14.87
CA ASP A 125 10.12 8.03 -13.71
C ASP A 125 8.70 7.48 -13.92
N GLU A 126 7.83 8.27 -14.54
CA GLU A 126 6.46 7.90 -14.94
C GLU A 126 6.47 6.72 -15.92
N PHE A 127 7.33 6.77 -16.95
CA PHE A 127 7.53 5.65 -17.87
C PHE A 127 7.96 4.37 -17.12
N ALA A 128 8.87 4.50 -16.15
CA ALA A 128 9.35 3.35 -15.37
C ALA A 128 8.27 2.80 -14.42
N ALA A 129 7.41 3.65 -13.87
CA ALA A 129 6.28 3.29 -13.01
C ALA A 129 5.06 2.80 -13.81
N ASN A 130 5.01 3.02 -15.13
CA ASN A 130 3.86 2.80 -16.02
C ASN A 130 2.64 3.68 -15.67
N THR A 131 2.90 4.83 -15.06
CA THR A 131 1.93 5.88 -14.74
C THR A 131 1.78 6.84 -15.93
N ASN A 132 0.86 7.78 -15.82
CA ASN A 132 0.57 8.75 -16.88
C ASN A 132 1.20 10.10 -16.55
N PRO A 133 2.22 10.57 -17.32
CA PRO A 133 2.98 11.79 -17.01
C PRO A 133 2.16 13.09 -17.08
N ASN A 134 0.87 13.01 -17.39
CA ASN A 134 -0.03 14.14 -17.43
C ASN A 134 -1.14 14.06 -16.36
N LEU A 135 -1.09 13.08 -15.46
CA LEU A 135 -2.04 12.85 -14.38
C LEU A 135 -1.28 12.55 -13.09
N ALA A 136 -1.31 13.51 -12.16
CA ALA A 136 -0.68 13.35 -10.85
C ALA A 136 -1.18 12.14 -10.02
N ASP A 137 -2.31 11.56 -10.40
CA ASP A 137 -3.00 10.43 -9.76
C ASP A 137 -3.59 9.60 -10.91
N THR A 138 -2.87 8.56 -11.33
CA THR A 138 -3.13 7.79 -12.54
C THR A 138 -4.41 6.97 -12.42
N ASP A 139 -4.66 6.38 -11.25
CA ASP A 139 -5.83 5.53 -11.02
C ASP A 139 -7.05 6.27 -10.45
N SER A 140 -6.86 7.54 -10.07
CA SER A 140 -7.87 8.46 -9.55
C SER A 140 -8.47 8.07 -8.20
N ASP A 141 -7.69 7.43 -7.32
CA ASP A 141 -8.12 7.06 -5.97
C ASP A 141 -7.89 8.16 -4.92
N GLY A 142 -7.15 9.20 -5.29
CA GLY A 142 -6.87 10.39 -4.48
C GLY A 142 -5.50 10.41 -3.82
N MET A 143 -4.64 9.42 -4.09
CA MET A 143 -3.21 9.43 -3.79
C MET A 143 -2.44 9.80 -5.06
N ASP A 144 -1.44 10.67 -4.94
CA ASP A 144 -0.63 11.05 -6.10
C ASP A 144 0.39 9.94 -6.40
N ASP A 145 0.68 9.66 -7.67
CA ASP A 145 1.55 8.56 -8.14
C ASP A 145 2.93 8.60 -7.43
N LYS A 146 3.49 9.80 -7.28
CA LYS A 146 4.74 10.04 -6.55
C LYS A 146 4.73 9.54 -5.10
N TRP A 147 3.60 9.67 -4.40
CA TRP A 147 3.48 9.20 -3.01
C TRP A 147 3.41 7.69 -2.97
N GLU A 148 2.64 7.09 -3.87
CA GLU A 148 2.45 5.64 -3.93
C GLU A 148 3.75 4.91 -4.25
N VAL A 149 4.50 5.40 -5.25
CA VAL A 149 5.82 4.88 -5.60
C VAL A 149 6.81 4.97 -4.43
N ASP A 150 6.78 6.05 -3.65
CA ASP A 150 7.67 6.23 -2.48
C ASP A 150 7.32 5.32 -1.30
N ASN A 151 6.03 5.05 -1.11
CA ASN A 151 5.51 4.26 0.01
C ASN A 151 5.26 2.79 -0.34
N GLY A 152 5.43 2.41 -1.61
CA GLY A 152 5.33 1.03 -2.07
C GLY A 152 3.89 0.51 -2.21
N THR A 153 2.91 1.40 -2.37
CA THR A 153 1.55 1.07 -2.85
C THR A 153 1.54 0.99 -4.39
N ASP A 154 0.39 0.71 -5.02
CA ASP A 154 0.30 0.45 -6.47
C ASP A 154 -0.40 1.60 -7.21
N PRO A 155 0.31 2.49 -7.92
CA PRO A 155 -0.27 3.69 -8.56
C PRO A 155 -1.20 3.41 -9.75
N LEU A 156 -1.47 2.14 -10.02
CA LEU A 156 -2.31 1.68 -11.12
C LEU A 156 -3.60 1.04 -10.64
N VAL A 157 -3.84 1.01 -9.32
CA VAL A 157 -4.95 0.28 -8.70
C VAL A 157 -5.47 1.04 -7.49
N ASP A 158 -6.72 1.52 -7.60
CA ASP A 158 -7.50 2.11 -6.49
C ASP A 158 -7.44 1.21 -5.24
N ASP A 159 -6.49 1.56 -4.36
CA ASP A 159 -6.15 0.88 -3.13
C ASP A 159 -6.12 1.84 -1.93
N ALA A 160 -6.58 3.08 -2.11
CA ALA A 160 -6.80 4.08 -1.05
C ALA A 160 -7.48 3.54 0.22
N ASP A 161 -8.47 2.65 0.07
CA ASP A 161 -9.22 2.01 1.18
C ASP A 161 -8.55 0.71 1.72
N ALA A 162 -7.40 0.31 1.18
CA ALA A 162 -6.63 -0.85 1.62
C ALA A 162 -5.85 -0.54 2.92
N ASP A 163 -5.51 -1.60 3.65
CA ASP A 163 -4.78 -1.59 4.91
C ASP A 163 -3.78 -2.78 4.84
N PRO A 164 -2.61 -2.58 4.20
CA PRO A 164 -1.67 -3.66 3.90
C PRO A 164 -0.99 -4.26 5.13
N ASP A 165 -0.79 -3.46 6.19
CA ASP A 165 -0.08 -3.85 7.40
C ASP A 165 -1.01 -4.26 8.58
N GLU A 166 -2.33 -4.12 8.39
CA GLU A 166 -3.41 -4.49 9.29
C GLU A 166 -3.44 -3.69 10.62
N ASP A 167 -3.06 -2.42 10.58
CA ASP A 167 -2.91 -1.54 11.74
C ASP A 167 -4.17 -0.71 12.06
N THR A 168 -5.17 -0.73 11.16
CA THR A 168 -6.45 -0.01 11.16
C THR A 168 -6.46 1.43 10.61
N LEU A 169 -5.40 1.90 9.98
CA LEU A 169 -5.41 2.99 9.01
C LEU A 169 -5.49 2.42 7.59
N THR A 170 -6.10 3.21 6.71
CA THR A 170 -6.09 2.95 5.28
C THR A 170 -4.97 3.74 4.60
N ASN A 171 -4.48 3.32 3.43
CA ASN A 171 -3.43 4.01 2.68
C ASN A 171 -3.67 5.54 2.59
N ILE A 172 -4.91 5.96 2.29
CA ILE A 172 -5.27 7.38 2.21
C ILE A 172 -5.24 8.12 3.57
N GLU A 173 -5.58 7.43 4.66
CA GLU A 173 -5.48 7.96 6.01
C GLU A 173 -4.00 8.08 6.42
N GLU A 174 -3.17 7.12 6.04
CA GLU A 174 -1.73 7.13 6.29
C GLU A 174 -1.02 8.23 5.54
N MET A 175 -1.36 8.46 4.26
CA MET A 175 -0.89 9.62 3.51
C MET A 175 -1.22 10.93 4.24
N THR A 176 -2.41 11.01 4.84
CA THR A 176 -2.88 12.21 5.55
C THR A 176 -2.15 12.43 6.89
N VAL A 177 -1.85 11.35 7.61
CA VAL A 177 -1.20 11.38 8.93
C VAL A 177 0.33 11.41 8.80
N GLY A 178 0.88 10.90 7.71
CA GLY A 178 2.30 10.80 7.40
C GLY A 178 2.98 9.52 7.92
N THR A 179 2.21 8.45 8.12
CA THR A 179 2.70 7.10 8.50
C THR A 179 3.04 6.27 7.26
N ASP A 180 3.72 5.14 7.46
CA ASP A 180 4.13 4.23 6.38
C ASP A 180 3.11 3.09 6.24
N PRO A 181 2.44 2.93 5.08
CA PRO A 181 1.41 1.91 4.85
C PRO A 181 1.87 0.45 4.92
N LEU A 182 3.17 0.25 5.11
CA LEU A 182 3.80 -1.05 5.29
C LEU A 182 4.44 -1.23 6.68
N ASP A 183 4.35 -0.25 7.59
CA ASP A 183 4.90 -0.29 8.96
C ASP A 183 3.88 0.13 10.04
N SER A 184 3.18 -0.87 10.58
CA SER A 184 2.09 -0.74 11.56
C SER A 184 2.40 -0.02 12.90
N ASP A 185 3.62 0.45 13.12
CA ASP A 185 4.13 1.12 14.34
C ASP A 185 5.29 2.04 13.93
N THR A 186 4.95 3.16 13.26
CA THR A 186 5.91 4.02 12.54
C THR A 186 6.97 4.60 13.49
N ASP A 187 6.58 5.03 14.68
CA ASP A 187 7.49 5.64 15.67
C ASP A 187 8.15 4.63 16.62
N ARG A 188 7.71 3.37 16.56
CA ARG A 188 8.24 2.22 17.33
C ARG A 188 8.01 2.38 18.82
N ASP A 189 6.86 2.96 19.18
CA ASP A 189 6.38 3.07 20.54
C ASP A 189 5.63 1.80 21.03
N THR A 190 5.29 0.87 20.13
CA THR A 190 4.48 -0.35 20.34
C THR A 190 2.96 -0.18 20.36
N LEU A 191 2.47 1.04 20.24
CA LEU A 191 1.12 1.29 19.74
C LEU A 191 1.11 1.11 18.22
N LEU A 192 -0.08 0.83 17.69
CA LEU A 192 -0.23 0.77 16.23
C LEU A 192 -0.74 2.13 15.76
N ASP A 193 -0.32 2.60 14.60
CA ASP A 193 -0.60 3.96 14.15
C ASP A 193 -2.12 4.23 14.11
N GLY A 194 -2.90 3.28 13.58
CA GLY A 194 -4.37 3.36 13.59
C GLY A 194 -4.99 3.32 14.97
N VAL A 195 -4.37 2.64 15.93
CA VAL A 195 -4.82 2.66 17.33
C VAL A 195 -4.55 4.03 17.96
N GLU A 196 -3.42 4.64 17.67
CA GLU A 196 -3.08 5.97 18.15
C GLU A 196 -4.05 7.00 17.62
N VAL A 197 -4.25 7.06 16.31
CA VAL A 197 -5.14 8.03 15.66
C VAL A 197 -6.60 7.81 16.07
N HIS A 198 -7.11 6.58 15.98
CA HIS A 198 -8.54 6.32 16.17
C HIS A 198 -8.98 6.13 17.63
N THR A 199 -8.07 5.77 18.54
CA THR A 199 -8.43 5.45 19.94
C THR A 199 -7.87 6.43 20.96
N TYR A 200 -6.58 6.75 20.90
CA TYR A 200 -5.90 7.51 21.95
C TYR A 200 -5.70 9.00 21.62
N GLY A 201 -5.67 9.35 20.34
CA GLY A 201 -5.37 10.69 19.85
C GLY A 201 -3.90 11.09 20.05
N THR A 202 -3.00 10.12 20.20
CA THR A 202 -1.55 10.30 20.23
C THR A 202 -1.01 10.49 18.81
N ASN A 203 0.24 10.91 18.69
CA ASN A 203 0.90 11.16 17.42
C ASN A 203 1.71 9.92 17.01
N PRO A 204 1.33 9.19 15.95
CA PRO A 204 2.01 7.96 15.53
C PRO A 204 3.42 8.17 14.96
N LEU A 205 3.87 9.42 14.88
CA LEU A 205 5.21 9.80 14.46
C LEU A 205 6.10 10.22 15.64
N ASP A 206 5.60 10.13 16.88
CA ASP A 206 6.27 10.63 18.06
C ASP A 206 5.97 9.77 19.29
N PRO A 207 6.95 8.98 19.77
CA PRO A 207 6.71 7.96 20.78
C PRO A 207 6.43 8.52 22.18
N ASP A 208 6.41 9.85 22.35
CA ASP A 208 6.13 10.60 23.59
C ASP A 208 5.40 11.89 23.19
N THR A 209 4.11 11.76 22.82
CA THR A 209 3.31 12.84 22.21
C THR A 209 3.34 14.15 23.00
N ASP A 210 3.28 14.07 24.33
CA ASP A 210 3.25 15.25 25.19
C ASP A 210 4.64 15.73 25.65
N HIS A 211 5.68 14.97 25.29
CA HIS A 211 7.09 15.24 25.54
C HIS A 211 7.47 15.38 27.02
N ASP A 212 6.81 14.65 27.90
CA ASP A 212 7.08 14.67 29.35
C ASP A 212 8.15 13.67 29.81
N GLY A 213 8.64 12.85 28.88
CA GLY A 213 9.69 11.86 29.07
C GLY A 213 9.16 10.46 29.35
N VAL A 214 7.88 10.20 29.07
CA VAL A 214 7.25 8.88 29.18
C VAL A 214 6.53 8.56 27.87
N ARG A 215 6.84 7.40 27.29
CA ARG A 215 6.20 6.96 26.06
C ARG A 215 4.69 6.73 26.22
N ASP A 216 3.96 6.94 25.15
CA ASP A 216 2.50 6.85 25.12
C ASP A 216 2.01 5.44 25.50
N ASP A 217 2.67 4.39 24.97
CA ASP A 217 2.43 3.00 25.33
C ASP A 217 2.51 2.74 26.84
N VAL A 218 3.51 3.35 27.49
CA VAL A 218 3.73 3.24 28.93
C VAL A 218 2.63 3.97 29.69
N GLU A 219 2.25 5.16 29.26
CA GLU A 219 1.22 5.97 29.91
C GLU A 219 -0.14 5.27 29.91
N ILE A 220 -0.56 4.78 28.75
CA ILE A 220 -1.79 4.01 28.57
C ILE A 220 -1.77 2.76 29.45
N LEU A 221 -0.65 2.01 29.47
CA LEU A 221 -0.49 0.82 30.31
C LEU A 221 -0.56 1.14 31.81
N LYS A 222 -0.11 2.33 32.22
CA LYS A 222 -0.19 2.82 33.61
C LYS A 222 -1.50 3.53 33.94
N GLY A 223 -2.33 3.80 32.94
CA GLY A 223 -3.59 4.53 33.06
C GLY A 223 -3.37 6.00 33.40
N THR A 224 -2.32 6.60 32.84
CA THR A 224 -2.12 8.06 32.77
C THR A 224 -2.56 8.55 31.39
N ASP A 225 -2.52 9.87 31.19
CA ASP A 225 -3.05 10.53 29.99
C ASP A 225 -1.86 10.93 29.11
N PRO A 226 -1.66 10.29 27.94
CA PRO A 226 -0.51 10.54 27.05
C PRO A 226 -0.50 11.91 26.37
N LEU A 227 -1.54 12.73 26.60
CA LEU A 227 -1.68 14.06 26.02
C LEU A 227 -1.52 15.18 27.07
N ASP A 228 -1.22 14.85 28.32
CA ASP A 228 -1.05 15.83 29.42
C ASP A 228 0.31 15.64 30.12
N PRO A 229 1.27 16.56 29.93
CA PRO A 229 2.62 16.47 30.50
C PRO A 229 2.70 16.49 32.04
N ASN A 230 1.56 16.65 32.71
CA ASN A 230 1.41 16.60 34.15
C ASN A 230 0.81 15.27 34.64
N SER A 231 0.50 14.36 33.73
CA SER A 231 -0.17 13.10 34.00
C SER A 231 0.82 11.95 34.23
N ASN A 232 2.14 12.12 34.17
CA ASN A 232 3.00 10.94 34.15
C ASN A 232 2.99 10.01 35.40
N PRO A 233 3.32 8.71 35.19
CA PRO A 233 3.47 7.72 36.24
C PRO A 233 4.61 8.01 37.22
N GLN A 234 5.59 8.84 36.83
CA GLN A 234 6.81 9.12 37.58
C GLN A 234 6.58 10.19 38.67
N GLN A 235 5.67 11.14 38.43
CA GLN A 235 5.26 12.21 39.35
C GLN A 235 4.43 11.69 40.53
N ARG A 236 3.85 10.48 40.44
CA ARG A 236 3.22 9.79 41.59
C ARG A 236 4.20 9.49 42.73
N ASN A 237 5.51 9.47 42.48
CA ASN A 237 6.52 9.33 43.53
C ASN A 237 6.96 10.66 44.16
N ARG A 238 6.59 11.82 43.61
CA ARG A 238 7.09 13.13 44.11
C ARG A 238 6.15 13.82 45.10
N LEU A 239 4.86 13.46 45.12
CA LEU A 239 3.87 14.05 46.04
C LEU A 239 3.65 13.27 47.36
N ILE A 240 4.23 12.07 47.50
CA ILE A 240 4.09 11.26 48.73
C ILE A 240 5.23 11.54 49.73
N TYR A 241 6.40 12.03 49.30
CA TYR A 241 7.52 12.32 50.22
C TYR A 241 7.44 13.69 50.92
N THR A 242 6.64 14.63 50.42
CA THR A 242 6.53 15.98 51.00
C THR A 242 5.27 16.20 51.86
N SER A 243 4.29 15.28 51.84
CA SER A 243 3.02 15.47 52.59
C SER A 243 2.73 14.43 53.68
N ILE A 244 3.44 13.30 53.74
CA ILE A 244 3.24 12.30 54.80
C ILE A 244 4.45 12.25 55.71
N GLY A 245 4.53 13.25 56.58
CA GLY A 245 5.21 13.06 57.86
C GLY A 245 4.63 11.83 58.54
N SER A 246 5.48 10.81 58.71
CA SER A 246 5.43 9.82 59.79
C SER A 246 4.06 9.17 60.04
N SER A 247 3.75 8.04 59.39
CA SER A 247 3.09 6.88 60.03
C SER A 247 2.95 5.70 59.07
N VAL A 248 3.79 4.68 59.26
CA VAL A 248 3.86 3.41 58.50
C VAL A 248 2.53 2.62 58.47
N ALA A 249 1.53 3.01 59.27
CA ALA A 249 0.26 2.29 59.40
C ALA A 249 -0.75 2.52 58.26
N GLY A 250 -0.70 3.67 57.57
CA GLY A 250 -1.70 4.03 56.54
C GLY A 250 -1.46 3.35 55.18
N GLY A 251 -0.21 3.24 54.75
CA GLY A 251 0.16 2.70 53.43
C GLY A 251 -0.08 1.18 53.29
N ILE A 252 0.06 0.44 54.39
CA ILE A 252 -0.17 -1.01 54.39
C ILE A 252 -1.68 -1.33 54.17
N LEU A 253 -2.59 -0.51 54.71
CA LEU A 253 -4.03 -0.72 54.55
C LEU A 253 -4.53 -0.45 53.12
N VAL A 254 -3.96 0.54 52.44
CA VAL A 254 -4.34 0.88 51.06
C VAL A 254 -3.79 -0.14 50.06
N LEU A 255 -2.55 -0.60 50.25
CA LEU A 255 -1.97 -1.65 49.40
C LEU A 255 -2.70 -2.99 49.56
N VAL A 256 -3.15 -3.33 50.78
CA VAL A 256 -3.99 -4.52 50.99
C VAL A 256 -5.37 -4.36 50.34
N ALA A 257 -5.97 -3.17 50.36
CA ALA A 257 -7.27 -2.92 49.73
C ALA A 257 -7.20 -2.94 48.18
N VAL A 258 -6.15 -2.37 47.59
CA VAL A 258 -5.91 -2.38 46.14
C VAL A 258 -5.50 -3.76 45.66
N PHE A 259 -4.63 -4.47 46.41
CA PHE A 259 -4.32 -5.87 46.14
C PHE A 259 -5.58 -6.74 46.24
N PHE A 260 -6.44 -6.54 47.24
CA PHE A 260 -7.73 -7.23 47.33
C PHE A 260 -8.65 -6.89 46.15
N ALA A 261 -8.72 -5.64 45.70
CA ALA A 261 -9.59 -5.20 44.60
C ALA A 261 -9.14 -5.77 43.25
N VAL A 262 -7.83 -5.73 42.95
CA VAL A 262 -7.24 -6.28 41.71
C VAL A 262 -7.27 -7.81 41.73
N TYR A 263 -6.98 -8.43 42.89
CA TYR A 263 -7.11 -9.87 43.09
C TYR A 263 -8.57 -10.35 43.01
N TRP A 264 -9.55 -9.52 43.41
CA TRP A 264 -10.98 -9.84 43.30
C TRP A 264 -11.53 -9.70 41.87
N LEU A 265 -11.03 -8.74 41.08
CA LEU A 265 -11.58 -8.43 39.75
C LEU A 265 -11.15 -9.41 38.65
N ARG A 266 -10.05 -10.15 38.83
CA ARG A 266 -9.52 -11.11 37.85
C ARG A 266 -9.98 -12.57 38.04
N GLN A 267 -10.84 -12.88 39.00
CA GLN A 267 -11.26 -14.27 39.25
C GLN A 267 -12.37 -14.71 38.28
N PRO A 268 -12.19 -15.79 37.49
CA PRO A 268 -13.24 -16.34 36.62
C PRO A 268 -14.46 -16.83 37.43
N GLU A 269 -14.28 -17.07 38.72
CA GLU A 269 -15.33 -17.39 39.70
C GLU A 269 -16.34 -16.24 39.89
N GLN A 270 -15.89 -14.98 39.87
CA GLN A 270 -16.79 -13.82 40.03
C GLN A 270 -17.59 -13.58 38.75
N LYS A 271 -16.98 -13.78 37.57
CA LYS A 271 -17.70 -13.80 36.29
C LYS A 271 -18.79 -14.88 36.30
N MET A 272 -18.49 -16.07 36.82
CA MET A 272 -19.48 -17.14 37.00
C MET A 272 -20.65 -16.70 37.89
N PHE A 273 -20.39 -16.19 39.09
CA PHE A 273 -21.47 -15.83 40.01
C PHE A 273 -22.29 -14.62 39.54
N ARG A 274 -21.70 -13.68 38.79
CA ARG A 274 -22.43 -12.59 38.12
C ARG A 274 -23.36 -13.14 37.04
N TYR A 275 -22.88 -14.08 36.23
CA TYR A 275 -23.69 -14.76 35.22
C TYR A 275 -24.86 -15.53 35.86
N LEU A 276 -24.64 -16.27 36.95
CA LEU A 276 -25.69 -16.97 37.68
C LEU A 276 -26.72 -16.01 38.29
N ALA A 277 -26.28 -14.86 38.81
CA ALA A 277 -27.16 -13.81 39.33
C ALA A 277 -28.01 -13.16 38.22
N HIS A 278 -27.45 -12.98 37.03
CA HIS A 278 -28.18 -12.50 35.85
C HIS A 278 -29.23 -13.50 35.35
N LEU A 279 -28.89 -14.79 35.35
CA LEU A 279 -29.88 -15.84 35.03
C LEU A 279 -31.02 -15.86 36.07
N ARG A 280 -30.68 -15.69 37.36
CA ARG A 280 -31.65 -15.56 38.44
C ARG A 280 -32.57 -14.35 38.25
N SER A 281 -32.04 -13.18 37.89
CA SER A 281 -32.85 -11.96 37.66
C SER A 281 -33.77 -12.10 36.45
N LYS A 282 -33.41 -12.91 35.45
CA LYS A 282 -34.27 -13.30 34.32
C LYS A 282 -35.26 -14.43 34.64
N GLY A 283 -35.35 -14.87 35.89
CA GLY A 283 -36.32 -15.88 36.34
C GLY A 283 -35.93 -17.34 36.02
N VAL A 284 -34.67 -17.59 35.64
CA VAL A 284 -34.18 -18.95 35.38
C VAL A 284 -34.01 -19.68 36.72
N LYS A 285 -34.67 -20.82 36.87
CA LYS A 285 -34.68 -21.57 38.15
C LYS A 285 -33.49 -22.52 38.32
N LYS A 286 -32.99 -23.10 37.23
CA LYS A 286 -31.91 -24.11 37.21
C LYS A 286 -31.05 -23.94 35.95
N VAL A 287 -29.74 -24.15 36.06
CA VAL A 287 -28.80 -24.14 34.92
C VAL A 287 -27.82 -25.32 35.02
N THR A 288 -27.42 -25.91 33.89
CA THR A 288 -26.48 -27.03 33.91
C THR A 288 -25.03 -26.56 34.00
N LEU A 289 -24.15 -27.38 34.61
CA LEU A 289 -22.71 -27.09 34.66
C LEU A 289 -22.07 -26.94 33.25
N LYS A 290 -22.66 -27.60 32.23
CA LYS A 290 -22.16 -27.52 30.84
C LYS A 290 -22.43 -26.14 30.23
N GLU A 291 -23.63 -25.59 30.43
CA GLU A 291 -24.00 -24.27 29.90
C GLU A 291 -23.16 -23.16 30.53
N VAL A 292 -22.91 -23.25 31.84
CA VAL A 292 -22.06 -22.28 32.55
C VAL A 292 -20.62 -22.35 32.08
N ALA A 293 -20.09 -23.56 31.83
CA ALA A 293 -18.73 -23.75 31.34
C ALA A 293 -18.53 -23.23 29.90
N VAL A 294 -19.55 -23.34 29.03
CA VAL A 294 -19.51 -22.82 27.66
C VAL A 294 -19.48 -21.28 27.66
N TYR A 295 -20.23 -20.65 28.56
CA TYR A 295 -20.30 -19.19 28.65
C TYR A 295 -19.01 -18.53 29.20
N LEU A 296 -18.25 -19.23 30.03
CA LEU A 296 -17.08 -18.67 30.74
C LEU A 296 -15.74 -18.93 30.03
N ASP A 297 -15.77 -19.01 28.70
CA ASP A 297 -14.59 -19.02 27.83
C ASP A 297 -13.59 -20.18 28.10
N LYS A 298 -14.09 -21.42 28.21
CA LYS A 298 -13.33 -22.69 28.33
C LYS A 298 -12.30 -22.80 29.48
N ARG A 299 -12.01 -21.74 30.25
CA ARG A 299 -11.00 -21.71 31.33
C ARG A 299 -11.46 -22.37 32.64
N LEU A 300 -12.77 -22.52 32.85
CA LEU A 300 -13.35 -23.23 34.01
C LEU A 300 -13.92 -24.57 33.59
N THR A 301 -13.40 -25.67 34.15
CA THR A 301 -13.96 -27.00 33.90
C THR A 301 -15.22 -27.24 34.73
N ARG A 302 -16.03 -28.25 34.37
CA ARG A 302 -17.19 -28.65 35.20
C ARG A 302 -16.79 -29.05 36.62
N GLY A 303 -15.58 -29.57 36.81
CA GLY A 303 -15.03 -29.93 38.11
C GLY A 303 -14.76 -28.71 38.98
N ASP A 304 -14.24 -27.63 38.37
CA ASP A 304 -13.94 -26.39 39.06
C ASP A 304 -15.23 -25.67 39.47
N ILE A 305 -16.21 -25.59 38.56
CA ILE A 305 -17.53 -25.02 38.87
C ILE A 305 -18.21 -25.78 40.03
N LYS A 306 -18.11 -27.12 40.04
CA LYS A 306 -18.65 -27.95 41.12
C LYS A 306 -17.99 -27.66 42.47
N LYS A 307 -16.67 -27.50 42.51
CA LYS A 307 -15.94 -27.12 43.73
C LYS A 307 -16.37 -25.74 44.22
N LEU A 308 -16.52 -24.78 43.31
CA LEU A 308 -16.91 -23.41 43.65
C LEU A 308 -18.34 -23.30 44.19
N ILE A 309 -19.30 -24.03 43.61
CA ILE A 309 -20.66 -24.05 44.14
C ILE A 309 -20.72 -24.77 45.50
N ASN A 310 -19.95 -25.83 45.70
CA ASN A 310 -19.90 -26.49 47.00
C ASN A 310 -19.21 -25.63 48.08
N GLN A 311 -18.23 -24.81 47.70
CA GLN A 311 -17.45 -23.98 48.63
C GLN A 311 -18.13 -22.63 48.93
N PHE A 312 -18.79 -22.03 47.93
CA PHE A 312 -19.32 -20.66 48.02
C PHE A 312 -20.79 -20.52 47.64
N GLY A 313 -21.39 -21.57 47.06
CA GLY A 313 -22.78 -21.53 46.57
C GLY A 313 -23.78 -21.29 47.68
N GLU A 314 -23.64 -21.96 48.84
CA GLU A 314 -24.58 -21.81 49.95
C GLU A 314 -24.64 -20.37 50.49
N ALA A 315 -23.48 -19.72 50.63
CA ALA A 315 -23.39 -18.32 51.06
C ALA A 315 -23.99 -17.34 50.03
N LYS A 316 -24.07 -17.73 48.75
CA LYS A 316 -24.64 -16.93 47.66
C LYS A 316 -26.04 -17.40 47.24
N GLY A 317 -26.65 -18.32 47.98
CA GLY A 317 -28.03 -18.80 47.72
C GLY A 317 -28.16 -19.76 46.54
N TYR A 318 -27.08 -20.48 46.18
CA TYR A 318 -27.03 -21.49 45.12
C TYR A 318 -26.78 -22.88 45.70
N LYS A 319 -27.40 -23.91 45.11
CA LYS A 319 -27.16 -25.31 45.48
C LYS A 319 -26.89 -26.17 44.26
N LEU A 320 -26.04 -27.18 44.41
CA LEU A 320 -25.79 -28.16 43.37
C LEU A 320 -26.67 -29.39 43.59
N GLU A 321 -27.47 -29.75 42.58
CA GLU A 321 -28.30 -30.95 42.55
C GLU A 321 -28.12 -31.62 41.18
N ASP A 322 -27.61 -32.86 41.14
CA ASP A 322 -27.41 -33.66 39.92
C ASP A 322 -26.78 -32.91 38.73
N ASN A 323 -25.62 -32.26 38.97
CA ASN A 323 -24.87 -31.45 37.98
C ASN A 323 -25.65 -30.25 37.42
N LYS A 324 -26.68 -29.80 38.14
CA LYS A 324 -27.39 -28.54 37.90
C LYS A 324 -27.21 -27.62 39.09
N ILE A 325 -27.05 -26.34 38.80
CA ILE A 325 -27.03 -25.28 39.81
C ILE A 325 -28.46 -24.77 39.95
N LEU A 326 -29.03 -24.92 41.13
CA LEU A 326 -30.30 -24.34 41.53
C LEU A 326 -30.09 -22.87 41.86
N LEU A 327 -30.88 -22.01 41.21
CA LEU A 327 -30.81 -20.56 41.35
C LEU A 327 -31.91 -20.01 42.27
N GLU A 328 -32.70 -20.83 42.95
CA GLU A 328 -33.74 -20.39 43.90
C GLU A 328 -33.36 -20.79 45.33
N GLU A 329 -33.62 -19.92 46.31
CA GLU A 329 -33.48 -20.28 47.72
C GLU A 329 -34.57 -21.30 48.12
N PRO A 330 -34.25 -22.33 48.92
CA PRO A 330 -35.28 -23.16 49.51
C PRO A 330 -36.10 -22.30 50.46
N GLN A 331 -37.40 -22.19 50.21
CA GLN A 331 -38.36 -21.61 51.15
C GLN A 331 -38.16 -22.27 52.52
N LYS A 332 -37.58 -21.55 53.48
CA LYS A 332 -37.59 -21.99 54.87
C LYS A 332 -39.00 -21.76 55.40
N LYS A 333 -39.70 -22.86 55.64
CA LYS A 333 -40.87 -22.94 56.53
C LYS A 333 -40.51 -22.45 57.92
#